data_AF-A0A7W3R736-F1
#
_entry.id   AF-A0A7W3R736-F1
#
_cell.length_a   1.000
_cell.length_b   1.000
_cell.length_c   1.000
_cell.angle_alpha   90.00
_cell.angle_beta   90.00
_cell.angle_gamma   90.00
#
_symmetry.space_group_name_H-M   'P 1'
#
loop_
_entity.id
_entity.type
_entity.pdbx_description
1 polymer ?
#
loop_
_entity_poly.entity_id
_entity_poly.type
_entity_poly.pdbx_seq_one_letter_code
_entity_poly.pdbx_strand_id
1 'polypeptide(L)'
;MDADESLRRYGLRPSAADLVRIRSLLEAHASLERAGQGRGDTELMRLCCVQLFAAGVLDDVLTIWRAKQSSFDAACSIDVQLLCGAGLEATKAHLAADGSEDAAAALDHLLSCEAAGDFIGFSVQDRLRSYAEYYLGRPEES
;
A
#
# COMPACT_ATOMS: atom_id res chain seq x y z
N MET A 1 -2.03 -1.93 18.54
CA MET A 1 -1.00 -1.38 17.66
C MET A 1 -1.68 -0.38 16.77
N ASP A 2 -1.23 0.86 16.86
CA ASP A 2 -1.61 1.99 16.02
C ASP A 2 -0.48 2.28 15.00
N ALA A 3 -0.68 3.28 14.14
CA ALA A 3 0.30 3.68 13.14
C ALA A 3 1.65 4.08 13.74
N ASP A 4 1.65 4.87 14.82
CA ASP A 4 2.87 5.34 15.47
C ASP A 4 3.68 4.20 16.11
N GLU A 5 3.01 3.25 16.75
CA GLU A 5 3.64 2.05 17.31
C GLU A 5 4.22 1.17 16.20
N SER A 6 3.50 0.98 15.09
CA SER A 6 4.00 0.25 13.92
C SER A 6 5.23 0.92 13.33
N LEU A 7 5.19 2.25 13.13
CA LEU A 7 6.30 3.03 12.58
C LEU A 7 7.54 2.96 13.46
N ARG A 8 7.39 3.12 14.79
CA ARG A 8 8.52 3.00 15.73
C ARG A 8 9.13 1.60 15.73
N ARG A 9 8.31 0.57 15.56
CA ARG A 9 8.74 -0.83 15.67
C ARG A 9 9.40 -1.35 14.40
N TYR A 10 8.83 -1.02 13.25
CA TYR A 10 9.22 -1.61 11.95
C TYR A 10 9.85 -0.59 11.00
N GLY A 11 9.75 0.71 11.29
CA GLY A 11 10.14 1.77 10.39
C GLY A 11 9.29 1.81 9.12
N LEU A 12 9.72 2.61 8.15
CA LEU A 12 9.08 2.67 6.84
C LEU A 12 9.49 1.50 5.93
N ARG A 13 10.66 0.90 6.20
CA ARG A 13 11.24 -0.23 5.46
C ARG A 13 11.42 -1.41 6.40
N PRO A 14 10.36 -2.21 6.64
CA PRO A 14 10.42 -3.37 7.52
C PRO A 14 11.38 -4.44 6.98
N SER A 15 11.86 -5.31 7.86
CA SER A 15 12.59 -6.51 7.45
C SER A 15 11.65 -7.55 6.82
N ALA A 16 12.18 -8.47 6.03
CA ALA A 16 11.39 -9.55 5.43
C ALA A 16 10.65 -10.41 6.48
N ALA A 17 11.22 -10.58 7.68
CA ALA A 17 10.57 -11.32 8.76
C ALA A 17 9.37 -10.57 9.34
N ASP A 18 9.42 -9.24 9.35
CA ASP A 18 8.35 -8.39 9.88
C ASP A 18 7.20 -8.21 8.89
N LEU A 19 7.42 -8.40 7.59
CA LEU A 19 6.37 -8.30 6.55
C LEU A 19 5.18 -9.21 6.84
N VAL A 20 5.42 -10.41 7.37
CA VAL A 20 4.35 -11.33 7.79
C VAL A 20 3.42 -10.64 8.80
N ARG A 21 4.00 -9.90 9.75
CA ARG A 21 3.23 -9.20 10.76
C ARG A 21 2.50 -7.99 10.18
N ILE A 22 3.13 -7.24 9.27
CA ILE A 22 2.51 -6.11 8.57
C ILE A 22 1.28 -6.56 7.76
N ARG A 23 1.39 -7.66 7.02
CA ARG A 23 0.27 -8.27 6.27
C ARG A 23 -0.90 -8.61 7.19
N SER A 24 -0.61 -9.30 8.30
CA SER A 24 -1.66 -9.67 9.27
C SER A 24 -2.35 -8.46 9.91
N LEU A 25 -1.60 -7.38 10.18
CA LEU A 25 -2.19 -6.13 10.70
C LEU A 25 -3.12 -5.50 9.65
N LEU A 26 -2.64 -5.38 8.41
CA LEU A 26 -3.43 -4.81 7.32
C LEU A 26 -4.73 -5.60 7.08
N GLU A 27 -4.65 -6.92 7.01
CA GLU A 27 -5.82 -7.79 6.82
C GLU A 27 -6.82 -7.69 7.98
N ALA A 28 -6.34 -7.62 9.22
CA ALA A 28 -7.19 -7.47 10.40
C ALA A 28 -7.96 -6.15 10.37
N HIS A 29 -7.28 -5.03 10.13
CA HIS A 29 -7.91 -3.71 10.09
C HIS A 29 -8.84 -3.54 8.87
N ALA A 30 -8.44 -4.06 7.70
CA ALA A 30 -9.33 -4.11 6.53
C ALA A 30 -10.60 -4.93 6.79
N SER A 31 -10.49 -6.02 7.56
CA SER A 31 -11.67 -6.82 7.94
C SER A 31 -12.57 -6.09 8.93
N LEU A 32 -12.00 -5.29 9.84
CA LEU A 32 -12.77 -4.43 10.73
C LEU A 32 -13.53 -3.33 9.96
N GLU A 33 -12.86 -2.67 9.01
CA GLU A 33 -13.48 -1.66 8.13
C GLU A 33 -14.65 -2.23 7.31
N ARG A 34 -14.50 -3.44 6.76
CA ARG A 34 -15.60 -4.13 6.07
C ARG A 34 -16.78 -4.45 7.00
N ALA A 35 -16.50 -4.74 8.27
CA ALA A 35 -17.52 -5.06 9.26
C ALA A 35 -18.24 -3.83 9.82
N GLY A 36 -17.76 -2.62 9.54
CA GLY A 36 -18.39 -1.37 9.90
C GLY A 36 -17.43 -0.19 9.76
N GLN A 37 -17.94 0.92 9.23
CA GLN A 37 -17.15 2.13 9.01
C GLN A 37 -16.51 2.63 10.31
N GLY A 38 -15.20 2.92 10.26
CA GLY A 38 -14.43 3.47 11.37
C GLY A 38 -14.10 2.47 12.49
N ARG A 39 -14.29 1.17 12.24
CA ARG A 39 -13.89 0.12 13.19
C ARG A 39 -12.43 -0.30 13.02
N GLY A 40 -11.86 -0.11 11.83
CA GLY A 40 -10.43 -0.27 11.60
C GLY A 40 -9.70 1.04 11.85
N ASP A 41 -8.39 1.01 11.58
CA ASP A 41 -7.53 2.17 11.69
C ASP A 41 -6.98 2.42 10.28
N THR A 42 -7.63 3.32 9.55
CA THR A 42 -7.30 3.63 8.16
C THR A 42 -5.90 4.21 8.03
N GLU A 43 -5.39 4.92 9.04
CA GLU A 43 -4.03 5.46 9.02
C GLU A 43 -3.00 4.36 9.21
N LEU A 44 -3.24 3.41 10.14
CA LEU A 44 -2.40 2.22 10.25
C LEU A 44 -2.44 1.38 8.98
N MET A 45 -3.62 1.22 8.36
CA MET A 45 -3.74 0.50 7.09
C MET A 45 -2.90 1.17 5.99
N ARG A 46 -2.97 2.50 5.88
CA ARG A 46 -2.15 3.27 4.93
C ARG A 46 -0.66 3.06 5.19
N LEU A 47 -0.21 3.15 6.44
CA LEU A 47 1.19 2.90 6.79
C LEU A 47 1.63 1.48 6.43
N CYS A 48 0.81 0.46 6.73
CA CYS A 48 1.10 -0.92 6.34
C CYS A 48 1.24 -1.05 4.82
N CYS A 49 0.36 -0.43 4.04
CA CYS A 49 0.48 -0.41 2.57
C CYS A 49 1.79 0.25 2.11
N VAL A 50 2.22 1.34 2.76
CA VAL A 50 3.51 1.99 2.46
C VAL A 50 4.69 1.08 2.80
N GLN A 51 4.64 0.37 3.91
CA GLN A 51 5.67 -0.59 4.32
C GLN A 51 5.78 -1.77 3.34
N LEU A 52 4.65 -2.30 2.86
CA LEU A 52 4.62 -3.35 1.83
C LEU A 52 5.10 -2.83 0.47
N PHE A 53 4.67 -1.62 0.08
CA PHE A 53 5.16 -0.93 -1.10
C PHE A 53 6.69 -0.75 -1.07
N ALA A 54 7.25 -0.39 0.09
CA ALA A 54 8.69 -0.22 0.26
C ALA A 54 9.48 -1.54 0.16
N ALA A 55 8.85 -2.67 0.48
CA ALA A 55 9.45 -3.98 0.29
C ALA A 55 9.45 -4.44 -1.18
N GLY A 56 8.50 -3.92 -1.98
CA GLY A 56 8.45 -4.17 -3.42
C GLY A 56 8.20 -5.64 -3.80
N VAL A 57 7.54 -6.40 -2.92
CA VAL A 57 7.21 -7.81 -3.16
C VAL A 57 5.89 -7.89 -3.95
N LEU A 58 5.90 -8.57 -5.09
CA LEU A 58 4.72 -8.68 -5.96
C LEU A 58 3.56 -9.42 -5.29
N ASP A 59 3.86 -10.41 -4.43
CA ASP A 59 2.84 -11.16 -3.68
C ASP A 59 2.00 -10.27 -2.74
N ASP A 60 2.47 -9.05 -2.42
CA ASP A 60 1.75 -8.10 -1.58
C ASP A 60 0.73 -7.24 -2.33
N VAL A 61 0.76 -7.24 -3.67
CA VAL A 61 -0.08 -6.36 -4.50
C VAL A 61 -1.57 -6.59 -4.21
N LEU A 62 -2.01 -7.84 -4.17
CA LEU A 62 -3.42 -8.17 -3.90
C LEU A 62 -3.82 -7.88 -2.46
N THR A 63 -2.88 -8.00 -1.51
CA THR A 63 -3.12 -7.65 -0.11
C THR A 63 -3.36 -6.14 0.03
N ILE A 64 -2.56 -5.31 -0.65
CA ILE A 64 -2.76 -3.85 -0.69
C ILE A 64 -4.08 -3.51 -1.39
N TRP A 65 -4.39 -4.16 -2.52
CA TRP A 65 -5.64 -3.94 -3.26
C TRP A 65 -6.88 -4.22 -2.40
N ARG A 66 -6.91 -5.37 -1.72
CA ARG A 66 -8.03 -5.75 -0.84
C ARG A 66 -8.21 -4.80 0.34
N ALA A 67 -7.12 -4.22 0.84
CA ALA A 67 -7.17 -3.20 1.87
C ALA A 67 -7.75 -1.88 1.33
N LYS A 68 -7.34 -1.45 0.13
CA LYS A 68 -7.94 -0.28 -0.53
C LYS A 68 -9.45 -0.44 -0.71
N GLN A 69 -9.91 -1.63 -1.05
CA GLN A 69 -11.32 -1.92 -1.31
C GLN A 69 -12.15 -2.20 -0.04
N SER A 70 -11.57 -2.11 1.17
CA SER A 70 -12.27 -2.53 2.39
C SER A 70 -13.34 -1.56 2.90
N SER A 71 -13.19 -0.27 2.61
CA SER A 71 -14.16 0.78 2.92
C SER A 71 -13.93 1.99 2.02
N PHE A 72 -14.89 2.91 1.99
CA PHE A 72 -14.75 4.16 1.25
C PHE A 72 -13.57 4.99 1.76
N ASP A 73 -13.40 5.07 3.08
CA ASP A 73 -12.31 5.81 3.72
C ASP A 73 -10.95 5.20 3.34
N ALA A 74 -10.84 3.86 3.32
CA ALA A 74 -9.64 3.17 2.85
C ALA A 74 -9.39 3.41 1.34
N ALA A 75 -10.43 3.39 0.52
CA ALA A 75 -10.34 3.62 -0.91
C ALA A 75 -9.80 5.02 -1.24
N CYS A 76 -10.18 6.03 -0.47
CA CYS A 76 -9.66 7.39 -0.59
C CYS A 76 -8.27 7.59 0.04
N SER A 77 -7.94 6.85 1.11
CA SER A 77 -6.69 7.06 1.86
C SER A 77 -5.50 6.27 1.31
N ILE A 78 -5.75 5.15 0.63
CA ILE A 78 -4.71 4.29 0.08
C ILE A 78 -4.53 4.61 -1.41
N ASP A 79 -3.43 5.27 -1.73
CA ASP A 79 -3.06 5.64 -3.09
C ASP A 79 -2.87 4.40 -3.98
N VAL A 80 -3.40 4.42 -5.22
CA VAL A 80 -3.27 3.29 -6.15
C VAL A 80 -1.81 2.97 -6.50
N GLN A 81 -0.94 3.99 -6.48
CA GLN A 81 0.49 3.86 -6.71
C GLN A 81 1.19 2.94 -5.69
N LEU A 82 0.59 2.70 -4.51
CA LEU A 82 1.11 1.79 -3.50
C LEU A 82 1.10 0.32 -3.95
N LEU A 83 0.32 -0.04 -4.96
CA LEU A 83 0.37 -1.38 -5.57
C LEU A 83 1.66 -1.58 -6.37
N CYS A 84 2.38 -0.52 -6.72
CA CYS A 84 3.47 -0.55 -7.70
C CYS A 84 4.86 -0.55 -7.05
N GLY A 85 5.02 -1.22 -5.90
CA GLY A 85 6.30 -1.26 -5.16
C GLY A 85 7.46 -1.90 -5.94
N ALA A 86 7.15 -2.88 -6.79
CA ALA A 86 8.09 -3.49 -7.73
C ALA A 86 8.22 -2.70 -9.06
N GLY A 87 7.50 -1.58 -9.19
CA GLY A 87 7.33 -0.83 -10.44
C GLY A 87 6.02 -1.17 -11.16
N LEU A 88 5.49 -0.20 -11.93
CA LEU A 88 4.19 -0.30 -12.59
C LEU A 88 4.11 -1.49 -13.56
N GLU A 89 5.08 -1.64 -14.46
CA GLU A 89 5.07 -2.71 -15.46
C GLU A 89 5.16 -4.11 -14.85
N ALA A 90 6.00 -4.28 -13.82
CA ALA A 90 6.13 -5.55 -13.11
C ALA A 90 4.84 -5.92 -12.39
N THR A 91 4.19 -4.95 -11.75
CA THR A 91 2.88 -5.14 -11.10
C THR A 91 1.80 -5.50 -12.13
N LYS A 92 1.71 -4.80 -13.28
CA LYS A 92 0.75 -5.13 -14.33
C LYS A 92 0.94 -6.55 -14.86
N ALA A 93 2.18 -6.95 -15.13
CA ALA A 93 2.50 -8.29 -15.60
C ALA A 93 2.14 -9.38 -14.58
N HIS A 94 2.40 -9.12 -13.29
CA HIS A 94 2.03 -10.03 -12.20
C HIS A 94 0.51 -10.22 -12.10
N LEU A 95 -0.25 -9.13 -12.11
CA LEU A 95 -1.72 -9.19 -12.04
C LEU A 95 -2.34 -9.89 -13.25
N ALA A 96 -1.80 -9.65 -14.45
CA ALA A 96 -2.23 -10.33 -15.66
C ALA A 96 -1.96 -11.84 -15.61
N ALA A 97 -0.86 -12.26 -14.97
CA ALA A 97 -0.50 -13.66 -14.83
C ALA A 97 -1.31 -14.41 -13.75
N ASP A 98 -1.68 -13.73 -12.66
CA ASP A 98 -2.52 -14.31 -11.59
C ASP A 98 -3.94 -14.63 -12.09
N GLY A 99 -4.58 -13.68 -12.78
CA GLY A 99 -5.86 -13.90 -13.45
C GLY A 99 -7.08 -14.12 -12.55
N SER A 100 -6.95 -13.95 -11.22
CA SER A 100 -8.11 -13.93 -10.33
C SER A 100 -9.00 -12.70 -10.56
N GLU A 101 -10.24 -12.74 -10.09
CA GLU A 101 -11.17 -11.60 -10.20
C GLU A 101 -10.60 -10.34 -9.52
N ASP A 102 -9.97 -10.49 -8.36
CA ASP A 102 -9.29 -9.40 -7.66
C ASP A 102 -8.13 -8.84 -8.50
N ALA A 103 -7.34 -9.72 -9.12
CA ALA A 103 -6.21 -9.30 -9.93
C ALA A 103 -6.65 -8.57 -11.21
N ALA A 104 -7.70 -9.05 -11.87
CA ALA A 104 -8.31 -8.39 -13.01
C ALA A 104 -8.86 -7.01 -12.63
N ALA A 105 -9.58 -6.90 -11.52
CA ALA A 105 -10.11 -5.62 -11.04
C ALA A 105 -9.00 -4.61 -10.68
N ALA A 106 -7.93 -5.08 -10.02
CA ALA A 106 -6.77 -4.25 -9.72
C ALA A 106 -6.06 -3.78 -10.99
N LEU A 107 -5.90 -4.68 -11.98
CA LEU A 107 -5.27 -4.37 -13.26
C LEU A 107 -6.08 -3.33 -14.04
N ASP A 108 -7.39 -3.52 -14.16
CA ASP A 108 -8.28 -2.58 -14.84
C ASP A 108 -8.23 -1.19 -14.18
N HIS A 109 -8.21 -1.15 -12.85
CA HIS A 109 -8.10 0.11 -12.11
C HIS A 109 -6.75 0.80 -12.37
N LEU A 110 -5.64 0.04 -12.37
CA LEU A 110 -4.31 0.57 -12.70
C LEU A 110 -4.26 1.15 -14.12
N LEU A 111 -4.81 0.43 -15.10
CA LEU A 111 -4.86 0.89 -16.49
C LEU A 111 -5.68 2.18 -16.63
N SER A 112 -6.80 2.29 -15.92
CA SER A 112 -7.61 3.51 -15.92
C SER A 112 -6.87 4.70 -15.29
N CYS A 113 -6.18 4.49 -14.17
CA CYS A 113 -5.38 5.53 -13.52
C CYS A 113 -4.17 5.95 -14.37
N GLU A 114 -3.53 4.99 -15.03
CA GLU A 114 -2.45 5.25 -15.98
C GLU A 114 -2.94 6.13 -17.14
N ALA A 115 -4.09 5.80 -17.73
CA ALA A 115 -4.71 6.60 -18.79
C ALA A 115 -5.14 8.01 -18.33
N ALA A 116 -5.50 8.16 -17.05
CA ALA A 116 -5.84 9.45 -16.43
C ALA A 116 -4.61 10.30 -16.10
N GLY A 117 -3.39 9.74 -16.17
CA GLY A 117 -2.14 10.44 -15.91
C GLY A 117 -1.61 10.32 -14.48
N ASP A 118 -2.20 9.48 -13.63
CA ASP A 118 -1.81 9.32 -12.21
C ASP A 118 -0.40 8.75 -12.03
N PHE A 119 0.17 8.19 -13.10
CA PHE A 119 1.51 7.60 -13.15
C PHE A 119 2.53 8.46 -13.91
N ILE A 120 2.17 9.67 -14.36
CA ILE A 120 3.13 10.57 -15.01
C ILE A 120 4.22 10.97 -14.00
N GLY A 121 5.48 10.69 -14.34
CA GLY A 121 6.63 10.92 -13.44
C GLY A 121 6.66 10.00 -12.22
N PHE A 122 5.87 8.92 -12.21
CA PHE A 122 5.87 7.95 -11.11
C PHE A 122 7.22 7.24 -11.01
N SER A 123 7.74 7.21 -9.79
CA SER A 123 8.97 6.55 -9.41
C SER A 123 8.79 5.99 -8.01
N VAL A 124 9.16 4.73 -7.81
CA VAL A 124 9.11 4.08 -6.49
C VAL A 124 9.98 4.86 -5.49
N GLN A 125 11.16 5.31 -5.93
CA GLN A 125 12.09 6.01 -5.05
C GLN A 125 11.58 7.38 -4.62
N ASP A 126 10.98 8.15 -5.52
CA ASP A 126 10.46 9.48 -5.19
C ASP A 126 9.21 9.37 -4.31
N ARG A 127 8.38 8.36 -4.54
CA ARG A 127 7.23 8.06 -3.68
C ARG A 127 7.67 7.66 -2.28
N LEU A 128 8.68 6.79 -2.15
CA LEU A 128 9.25 6.42 -0.86
C LEU A 128 9.88 7.61 -0.15
N ARG A 129 10.55 8.52 -0.88
CA ARG A 129 11.08 9.75 -0.30
C ARG A 129 9.97 10.61 0.27
N SER A 130 8.89 10.82 -0.47
CA SER A 130 7.73 11.59 -0.01
C SER A 130 7.09 10.99 1.25
N TYR A 131 6.92 9.66 1.31
CA TYR A 131 6.42 9.01 2.53
C TYR A 131 7.42 9.07 3.69
N ALA A 132 8.72 9.01 3.43
CA ALA A 132 9.74 9.20 4.46
C ALA A 132 9.66 10.61 5.06
N GLU A 133 9.53 11.65 4.22
CA GLU A 133 9.34 13.02 4.67
C GLU A 133 8.04 13.20 5.48
N TYR A 134 6.95 12.52 5.06
CA TYR A 134 5.67 12.57 5.75
C TYR A 134 5.69 11.89 7.13
N TYR A 135 6.21 10.66 7.20
CA TYR A 135 6.16 9.85 8.43
C TYR A 135 7.33 10.09 9.39
N LEU A 136 8.51 10.41 8.87
CA LEU A 136 9.73 10.59 9.69
C LEU A 136 10.09 12.07 9.89
N GLY A 137 9.40 12.98 9.20
CA GLY A 137 9.79 14.38 9.09
C GLY A 137 10.93 14.58 8.10
N ARG A 138 11.12 15.82 7.62
CA ARG A 138 12.34 16.17 6.88
C ARG A 138 13.53 15.98 7.83
N PRO A 139 14.63 15.32 7.42
CA PRO A 139 15.88 15.52 8.14
C PRO A 139 16.17 17.03 8.09
N GLU A 140 16.33 17.66 9.25
CA GLU A 140 16.85 19.02 9.29
C GLU A 140 18.21 19.00 8.60
N GLU A 141 18.30 19.64 7.43
CA GLU A 141 19.57 19.90 6.76
C GLU A 141 20.38 20.79 7.70
N SER A 142 21.33 20.19 8.43
CA SER A 142 22.36 20.90 9.22
C SER A 142 23.45 21.46 8.32
#